data_AF-A0A8H4AIG1-F1
#
_entry.id   AF-A0A8H4AIG1-F1
#
_cell.length_a   1.000
_cell.length_b   1.000
_cell.length_c   1.000
_cell.angle_alpha   90.00
_cell.angle_beta   90.00
_cell.angle_gamma   90.00
#
_symmetry.space_group_name_H-M   'P 1'
#
loop_
_entity.id
_entity.type
_entity.pdbx_description
1 polymer ?
#
loop_
_entity_poly.entity_id
_entity_poly.type
_entity_poly.pdbx_seq_one_letter_code
_entity_poly.pdbx_strand_id
1 'polypeptide(L)'
;MPAYTEPQYFWNPSYAYDKKSDIYSLGVIFWEISSGEPPFRSFTSIEAIAIHIFQGHREKHVKGTPSQYIELYERCWDVDPSKRPETKAVLEELDHMISITSEPRMCQ
;
A
#
# COMPACT_ATOMS: atom_id res chain seq x y z
N MET A 1 -5.85 12.94 5.11
CA MET A 1 -6.06 11.64 5.77
C MET A 1 -6.75 10.57 4.91
N PRO A 2 -7.67 10.87 3.96
CA PRO A 2 -8.36 9.83 3.17
C PRO A 2 -7.42 8.85 2.45
N ALA A 3 -6.21 9.30 2.12
CA ALA A 3 -5.17 8.49 1.50
C ALA A 3 -4.89 7.17 2.22
N TYR A 4 -4.95 7.15 3.55
CA TYR A 4 -4.68 5.97 4.37
C TYR A 4 -5.97 5.30 4.86
N THR A 5 -7.13 5.90 4.60
CA THR A 5 -8.40 5.41 5.15
C THR A 5 -8.91 4.22 4.34
N GLU A 6 -9.35 3.18 5.05
CA GLU A 6 -10.04 2.03 4.47
C GLU A 6 -11.07 2.47 3.42
N PRO A 7 -10.90 2.09 2.14
CA PRO A 7 -11.82 2.52 1.10
C PRO A 7 -13.22 1.94 1.30
N GLN A 8 -13.36 0.76 1.93
CA GLN A 8 -14.67 0.15 2.22
C GLN A 8 -15.62 1.08 2.99
N TYR A 9 -15.07 1.95 3.84
CA TYR A 9 -15.84 2.96 4.58
C TYR A 9 -16.59 3.94 3.67
N PHE A 10 -16.08 4.24 2.48
CA PHE A 10 -16.71 5.17 1.54
C PHE A 10 -17.96 4.58 0.86
N TRP A 11 -18.06 3.24 0.74
CA TRP A 11 -19.28 2.58 0.24
C TRP A 11 -20.25 2.21 1.35
N ASN A 12 -19.72 1.88 2.53
CA ASN A 12 -20.51 1.51 3.69
C ASN A 12 -19.97 2.27 4.92
N PRO A 13 -20.61 3.38 5.32
CA PRO A 13 -20.22 4.13 6.51
C PRO A 13 -20.35 3.35 7.83
N SER A 14 -21.06 2.23 7.83
CA SER A 14 -21.14 1.30 8.96
C SER A 14 -20.08 0.18 8.90
N TYR A 15 -19.14 0.24 7.96
CA TYR A 15 -18.00 -0.68 7.90
C TYR A 15 -17.17 -0.56 9.18
N ALA A 16 -17.01 -1.69 9.87
CA ALA A 16 -16.17 -1.77 11.05
C ALA A 16 -14.73 -2.01 10.60
N TYR A 17 -13.84 -1.08 10.97
CA TYR A 17 -12.40 -1.26 10.78
C TYR A 17 -11.92 -2.53 11.48
N ASP A 18 -11.07 -3.27 10.80
CA ASP A 18 -10.45 -4.48 11.32
C ASP A 18 -8.95 -4.51 10.97
N LYS A 19 -8.30 -5.65 11.21
CA LYS A 19 -6.88 -5.84 10.90
C LYS A 19 -6.59 -5.64 9.40
N LYS A 20 -7.53 -5.90 8.50
CA LYS A 20 -7.35 -5.71 7.06
C LYS A 20 -7.37 -4.23 6.70
N SER A 21 -8.04 -3.38 7.47
CA SER A 21 -7.94 -1.92 7.33
C SER A 21 -6.57 -1.38 7.74
N ASP A 22 -5.96 -1.95 8.78
CA ASP A 22 -4.58 -1.61 9.15
C ASP A 22 -3.60 -2.00 8.03
N ILE A 23 -3.80 -3.17 7.40
CA ILE A 23 -2.99 -3.62 6.25
C ILE A 23 -3.15 -2.70 5.05
N TYR A 24 -4.35 -2.18 4.78
CA TYR A 24 -4.55 -1.17 3.74
C TYR A 24 -3.68 0.06 3.99
N SER A 25 -3.77 0.61 5.21
CA SER A 25 -3.00 1.78 5.63
C SER A 25 -1.49 1.54 5.50
N LEU A 26 -1.04 0.34 5.87
CA LEU A 26 0.35 -0.08 5.74
C LEU A 26 0.81 -0.16 4.28
N GLY A 27 -0.03 -0.62 3.35
CA GLY A 27 0.27 -0.61 1.92
C GLY A 27 0.53 0.80 1.38
N VAL A 28 -0.29 1.78 1.81
CA VAL A 28 -0.09 3.19 1.45
C VAL A 28 1.22 3.72 2.03
N ILE A 29 1.56 3.36 3.27
CA ILE A 29 2.84 3.73 3.91
C ILE A 29 4.04 3.11 3.16
N PHE A 30 3.95 1.87 2.71
CA PHE A 30 5.02 1.25 1.92
C PHE A 30 5.25 2.00 0.61
N TRP A 31 4.18 2.39 -0.07
CA TRP A 31 4.31 3.25 -1.24
C TRP A 31 4.96 4.60 -0.89
N GLU A 32 4.56 5.24 0.21
CA GLU A 32 5.13 6.52 0.68
C GLU A 32 6.63 6.40 1.01
N ILE A 33 7.05 5.32 1.66
CA ILE A 33 8.47 5.03 1.92
C ILE A 33 9.23 4.87 0.60
N SER A 34 8.63 4.17 -0.37
CA SER A 34 9.26 3.95 -1.65
C SER A 34 9.34 5.22 -2.50
N SER A 35 8.36 6.12 -2.41
CA SER A 35 8.30 7.36 -3.18
C SER A 35 9.11 8.48 -2.53
N GLY A 36 9.22 8.46 -1.20
CA GLY A 36 9.71 9.60 -0.41
C GLY A 36 8.73 10.77 -0.39
N GLU A 37 7.47 10.54 -0.76
CA GLU A 37 6.48 11.57 -1.06
C GLU A 37 5.12 11.26 -0.41
N PRO A 38 4.40 12.27 0.10
CA PRO A 38 3.05 12.07 0.62
C PRO A 38 2.11 11.49 -0.46
N PRO A 39 1.25 10.53 -0.11
CA PRO A 39 0.31 9.95 -1.06
C PRO A 39 -0.67 11.00 -1.58
N PHE A 40 -0.93 10.94 -2.87
CA PHE A 40 -1.76 11.86 -3.64
C PHE A 40 -1.30 13.32 -3.56
N ARG A 41 0.02 13.58 -3.47
CA ARG A 41 0.62 14.93 -3.37
C ARG A 41 0.12 15.94 -4.41
N SER A 42 -0.30 15.49 -5.59
CA SER A 42 -0.82 16.35 -6.65
C SER A 42 -2.25 16.88 -6.40
N PHE A 43 -2.97 16.31 -5.44
CA PHE A 43 -4.33 16.71 -5.10
C PHE A 43 -4.33 17.80 -4.02
N THR A 44 -5.16 18.82 -4.21
CA THR A 44 -5.32 19.93 -3.25
C THR A 44 -6.57 19.81 -2.38
N SER A 45 -7.51 18.91 -2.74
CA SER A 45 -8.76 18.68 -2.01
C SER A 45 -8.79 17.27 -1.42
N ILE A 46 -9.16 17.21 -0.14
CA ILE A 46 -9.34 15.97 0.62
C ILE A 46 -10.49 15.14 0.03
N GLU A 47 -11.56 15.81 -0.40
CA GLU A 47 -12.73 15.22 -1.05
C GLU A 47 -12.35 14.61 -2.40
N ALA A 48 -11.51 15.29 -3.18
CA ALA A 48 -11.03 14.78 -4.46
C ALA A 48 -10.19 13.51 -4.27
N ILE A 49 -9.36 13.43 -3.22
CA ILE A 49 -8.62 12.21 -2.87
C ILE A 49 -9.59 11.07 -2.53
N ALA A 50 -10.59 11.33 -1.68
CA ALA A 50 -11.58 10.32 -1.29
C ALA A 50 -12.35 9.78 -2.51
N ILE A 51 -12.80 10.66 -3.42
CA ILE A 51 -13.49 10.26 -4.66
C ILE A 51 -12.56 9.44 -5.56
N HIS A 52 -11.29 9.84 -5.69
CA HIS A 52 -10.32 9.13 -6.52
C HIS A 52 -10.09 7.69 -6.01
N ILE A 53 -9.95 7.52 -4.70
CA ILE A 53 -9.80 6.22 -4.03
C ILE A 53 -11.08 5.38 -4.14
N PHE A 54 -12.25 6.00 -3.96
CA PHE A 54 -13.56 5.38 -4.13
C PHE A 54 -13.77 4.85 -5.55
N GLN A 55 -13.19 5.49 -6.56
CA GLN A 55 -13.21 5.01 -7.95
C GLN A 55 -12.21 3.87 -8.21
N GLY A 56 -11.48 3.42 -7.19
CA GLY A 56 -10.52 2.33 -7.30
C GLY A 56 -9.13 2.77 -7.75
N HIS A 57 -8.88 4.06 -7.93
CA HIS A 57 -7.56 4.53 -8.31
C HIS A 57 -6.57 4.44 -7.14
N ARG A 58 -5.29 4.25 -7.49
CA ARG A 58 -4.15 4.17 -6.58
C ARG A 58 -3.00 4.97 -7.17
N GLU A 59 -1.97 5.17 -6.36
CA GLU A 59 -0.75 5.80 -6.82
C GLU A 59 -0.04 4.99 -7.91
N LYS A 60 0.76 5.68 -8.72
CA LYS A 60 1.58 5.03 -9.74
C LYS A 60 2.80 4.37 -9.10
N HIS A 61 3.30 3.32 -9.75
CA HIS A 61 4.55 2.69 -9.33
C HIS A 61 5.70 3.67 -9.38
N VAL A 62 6.54 3.63 -8.35
CA VAL A 62 7.73 4.45 -8.27
C VAL A 62 8.85 3.78 -9.06
N LYS A 63 9.52 4.53 -9.93
CA LYS A 63 10.61 4.01 -10.74
C LYS A 63 11.79 3.61 -9.84
N GLY A 64 12.28 2.39 -10.00
CA GLY A 64 13.43 1.87 -9.24
C GLY A 64 13.03 1.07 -8.01
N THR A 65 11.74 1.01 -7.66
CA THR A 65 11.23 0.12 -6.62
C THR A 65 11.31 -1.34 -7.07
N PRO A 66 11.84 -2.26 -6.24
CA PRO A 66 11.85 -3.69 -6.54
C PRO A 66 10.43 -4.21 -6.81
N SER A 67 10.25 -5.04 -7.85
CA SER A 67 8.93 -5.54 -8.24
C SER A 67 8.21 -6.29 -7.11
N GLN A 68 8.96 -7.07 -6.33
CA GLN A 68 8.43 -7.80 -5.17
C GLN A 68 7.85 -6.85 -4.10
N TYR A 69 8.47 -5.69 -3.91
CA TYR A 69 7.99 -4.67 -2.98
C TYR A 69 6.73 -3.96 -3.53
N ILE A 70 6.68 -3.75 -4.85
CA ILE A 70 5.48 -3.25 -5.55
C ILE A 70 4.32 -4.20 -5.34
N GLU A 71 4.50 -5.49 -5.66
CA GLU A 71 3.47 -6.52 -5.52
C GLU A 71 3.00 -6.68 -4.07
N LEU A 72 3.90 -6.48 -3.09
CA LEU A 72 3.54 -6.50 -1.67
C LEU A 72 2.62 -5.34 -1.31
N TYR A 73 3.01 -4.09 -1.56
CA TYR A 73 2.15 -2.97 -1.21
C TYR A 73 0.85 -2.96 -2.02
N GLU A 74 0.86 -3.51 -3.25
CA GLU A 74 -0.33 -3.65 -4.07
C GLU A 74 -1.36 -4.61 -3.47
N ARG A 75 -0.90 -5.76 -2.95
CA ARG A 75 -1.79 -6.66 -2.21
C ARG A 75 -2.25 -6.06 -0.90
N CYS A 76 -1.40 -5.28 -0.20
CA CYS A 76 -1.79 -4.62 1.03
C CYS A 76 -2.94 -3.62 0.84
N TRP A 77 -2.93 -2.82 -0.25
CA TRP A 77 -3.96 -1.80 -0.50
C TRP A 77 -5.09 -2.23 -1.47
N ASP A 78 -5.25 -3.54 -1.68
CA ASP A 78 -6.30 -4.09 -2.55
C ASP A 78 -7.68 -3.57 -2.10
N VAL A 79 -8.55 -3.31 -3.07
CA VAL A 79 -9.91 -2.87 -2.79
C VAL A 79 -10.69 -3.92 -2.01
N ASP A 80 -10.47 -5.20 -2.29
CA ASP A 80 -11.08 -6.33 -1.61
C ASP A 80 -10.28 -6.70 -0.36
N PRO A 81 -10.81 -6.48 0.87
CA PRO A 81 -10.10 -6.78 2.11
C PRO A 81 -9.68 -8.25 2.25
N SER A 82 -10.38 -9.18 1.57
CA SER A 82 -10.07 -10.61 1.64
C SER A 82 -8.78 -10.99 0.91
N LYS A 83 -8.34 -10.17 -0.05
CA LYS A 83 -7.10 -10.38 -0.82
C LYS A 83 -5.87 -9.84 -0.11
N ARG A 84 -6.07 -8.98 0.89
CA ARG A 84 -4.97 -8.38 1.63
C ARG A 84 -4.29 -9.43 2.50
N PRO A 85 -2.96 -9.45 2.60
CA PRO A 85 -2.24 -10.43 3.43
C PRO A 85 -2.54 -10.24 4.93
N GLU A 86 -2.16 -11.21 5.73
CA GLU A 86 -2.05 -11.03 7.19
C GLU A 86 -0.72 -10.36 7.51
N THR A 87 -0.64 -9.65 8.65
CA THR A 87 0.59 -8.97 9.09
C THR A 87 1.79 -9.91 9.15
N LYS A 88 1.58 -11.17 9.54
CA LYS A 88 2.64 -12.18 9.58
C LYS A 88 3.21 -12.48 8.18
N ALA A 89 2.36 -12.61 7.17
CA ALA A 89 2.79 -12.84 5.80
C ALA A 89 3.55 -11.62 5.24
N VAL A 90 3.10 -10.40 5.56
CA VAL A 90 3.82 -9.16 5.20
C VAL A 90 5.24 -9.17 5.78
N LEU A 91 5.38 -9.53 7.06
CA LEU A 91 6.69 -9.58 7.71
C LEU A 91 7.61 -10.63 7.08
N GLU A 92 7.11 -11.85 6.87
CA GLU A 92 7.87 -12.95 6.25
C GLU A 92 8.37 -12.57 4.85
N GLU A 93 7.53 -11.89 4.05
CA GLU A 93 7.92 -11.42 2.72
C GLU A 93 8.98 -10.32 2.78
N LEU A 94 8.87 -9.37 3.71
CA LEU A 94 9.88 -8.32 3.91
C LEU A 94 11.23 -8.91 4.34
N ASP A 95 11.22 -9.85 5.28
CA ASP A 95 12.43 -10.57 5.73
C ASP A 95 13.09 -11.31 4.57
N HIS A 96 12.28 -11.98 3.73
CA HIS A 96 12.77 -12.65 2.53
C HIS A 96 13.42 -11.67 1.54
N MET A 97 12.81 -10.52 1.28
CA MET A 97 13.40 -9.48 0.42
C MET A 97 14.73 -8.96 0.98
N ILE A 98 14.82 -8.72 2.28
CA ILE A 98 16.05 -8.26 2.93
C ILE A 98 17.16 -9.30 2.76
N SER A 99 16.87 -10.59 3.00
CA SER A 99 17.86 -11.66 2.85
C SER A 99 18.44 -11.75 1.43
N ILE A 100 17.63 -11.54 0.39
CA ILE A 100 18.09 -11.48 -1.00
C ILE A 100 19.01 -10.28 -1.23
N THR A 101 18.65 -9.10 -0.71
CA THR A 101 19.46 -7.89 -0.90
C THR A 101 20.80 -7.91 -0.16
N SER A 102 20.95 -8.78 0.84
CA SER A 102 22.19 -8.97 1.60
C SER A 102 23.19 -9.93 0.95
N GLU A 103 22.84 -10.60 -0.16
CA GLU A 103 23.84 -11.32 -0.96
C GLU A 103 24.72 -10.33 -1.72
N PRO A 104 26.06 -10.44 -1.65
CA PRO A 104 26.95 -9.53 -2.35
C PRO A 104 26.70 -9.65 -3.85
N ARG A 105 26.39 -8.53 -4.51
CA ARG A 105 26.36 -8.46 -5.98
C ARG A 105 27.71 -8.95 -6.47
N MET A 106 27.75 -10.15 -7.06
CA MET A 106 28.92 -10.57 -7.82
C MET A 106 29.07 -9.58 -8.97
N CYS A 107 30.03 -8.68 -8.87
CA CYS A 107 30.48 -7.89 -10.01
C CYS A 107 30.85 -8.88 -11.12
N GLN A 108 30.09 -8.88 -12.21
CA GLN A 108 30.56 -9.41 -13.49
C GLN A 108 31.50 -8.39 -14.13
#